data_AF-F9R838-F1
#
_entry.id   AF-F9R838-F1
#
_cell.length_a   1.000
_cell.length_b   1.000
_cell.length_c   1.000
_cell.angle_alpha   90.00
_cell.angle_beta   90.00
_cell.angle_gamma   90.00
#
_symmetry.space_group_name_H-M   'P 1'
#
loop_
_entity.id
_entity.type
_entity.pdbx_description
1 polymer ?
#
loop_
_entity_poly.entity_id
_entity_poly.type
_entity_poly.pdbx_seq_one_letter_code
_entity_poly.pdbx_strand_id
1 'polypeptide(L)'
;MNPISISSLPNWLSLGQFKLAYKRLILPVILIALVATDITRNVTVNTLSDAFWAVSSYVAFTLAIYHYASLFMNKESKLISLYNKSRSHQVAFAALLGALPGCGGAIIVTTQFVSGRVGFGAIVAVLTATMGDAAFLLLASKPDVGLAVVAMGVVVGCLSGWAVNAIHKDDFLRPELKEAFQARACKANSAPTQLEEKAINLQGTFWKWLIVPATIIAGLGSFQVDINQLLHLPEMSIEWIGTVLIIVSMLLWAMTKEIEDYESTVSEDKKCVSSHPLQKAAQDTNFVTAWVIVAFMAFELTTYFGHIDLPSIFSGWGAYMPLMGLAVGLLPGCGPQILVTSLYISGAAPLSAQLANSISNDGDALFPAIALAPKAALVATFYSAIPALIVGYGFYFLFEM
;
A
#
# COMPACT_ATOMS: atom_id res chain seq x y z
N MET A 1 -39.40 -1.77 -50.41
CA MET A 1 -39.29 -1.63 -48.93
C MET A 1 -37.85 -1.24 -48.64
N ASN A 2 -37.62 0.05 -48.45
CA ASN A 2 -36.30 0.63 -48.16
C ASN A 2 -36.03 0.55 -46.65
N PRO A 3 -34.79 0.28 -46.21
CA PRO A 3 -34.42 0.29 -44.81
C PRO A 3 -34.39 1.72 -44.29
N ILE A 4 -35.06 1.95 -43.16
CA ILE A 4 -35.15 3.23 -42.47
C ILE A 4 -33.77 3.54 -41.87
N SER A 5 -33.15 4.64 -42.31
CA SER A 5 -31.94 5.18 -41.69
C SER A 5 -32.29 5.83 -40.35
N ILE A 6 -31.82 5.24 -39.25
CA ILE A 6 -31.86 5.88 -37.94
C ILE A 6 -30.77 6.95 -37.92
N SER A 7 -31.11 8.14 -38.41
CA SER A 7 -30.28 9.34 -38.33
C SER A 7 -31.13 10.50 -37.83
N SER A 8 -31.16 10.67 -36.51
CA SER A 8 -31.26 11.97 -35.81
C SER A 8 -31.68 11.77 -34.34
N LEU A 9 -30.79 11.19 -33.53
CA LEU A 9 -30.84 11.48 -32.11
C LEU A 9 -30.44 12.95 -31.90
N PRO A 10 -31.20 13.74 -31.14
CA PRO A 10 -30.97 15.17 -31.01
C PRO A 10 -29.67 15.48 -30.25
N ASN A 11 -28.93 16.50 -30.70
CA ASN A 11 -27.56 16.85 -30.27
C ASN A 11 -27.37 17.14 -28.76
N TRP A 12 -28.43 17.25 -27.98
CA TRP A 12 -28.35 17.44 -26.51
C TRP A 12 -28.14 16.13 -25.73
N LEU A 13 -28.23 14.97 -26.41
CA LEU A 13 -27.96 13.64 -25.85
C LEU A 13 -26.62 13.06 -26.33
N SER A 14 -25.73 13.91 -26.88
CA SER A 14 -24.36 13.50 -27.18
C SER A 14 -23.56 13.31 -25.90
N LEU A 15 -23.42 12.04 -25.48
CA LEU A 15 -22.47 11.58 -24.46
C LEU A 15 -21.00 11.94 -24.76
N GLY A 16 -20.72 12.59 -25.90
CA GLY A 16 -19.40 13.11 -26.27
C GLY A 16 -19.06 14.50 -25.70
N GLN A 17 -20.00 15.20 -25.03
CA GLN A 17 -19.75 16.54 -24.48
C GLN A 17 -19.06 16.55 -23.11
N PHE A 18 -19.07 15.42 -22.38
CA PHE A 18 -18.28 15.26 -21.16
C PHE A 18 -16.98 14.53 -21.46
N LYS A 19 -16.12 15.11 -22.30
CA LYS A 19 -14.69 14.84 -22.18
C LYS A 19 -14.24 15.51 -20.88
N LEU A 20 -14.32 14.79 -19.76
CA LEU A 20 -13.67 15.21 -18.52
C LEU A 20 -12.21 15.50 -18.85
N ALA A 21 -11.85 16.79 -18.94
CA ALA A 21 -10.50 17.23 -19.26
C ALA A 21 -9.47 16.75 -18.22
N TYR A 22 -9.95 16.32 -17.04
CA TYR A 22 -9.16 15.71 -15.98
C TYR A 22 -9.91 14.51 -15.41
N LYS A 23 -9.70 13.29 -15.94
CA LYS A 23 -10.35 12.08 -15.38
C LYS A 23 -9.97 11.86 -13.90
N ARG A 24 -8.81 12.35 -13.48
CA ARG A 24 -8.35 12.30 -12.07
C ARG A 24 -9.20 13.13 -11.11
N LEU A 25 -9.93 14.13 -11.59
CA LEU A 25 -10.83 14.95 -10.74
C LEU A 25 -12.05 14.15 -10.25
N ILE A 26 -12.37 13.03 -10.89
CA ILE A 26 -13.48 12.16 -10.51
C ILE A 26 -13.30 11.66 -9.07
N LEU A 27 -12.09 11.22 -8.71
CA LEU A 27 -11.81 10.68 -7.39
C LEU A 27 -12.09 11.70 -6.26
N PRO A 28 -11.43 12.87 -6.18
CA PRO A 28 -11.68 13.82 -5.10
C PRO A 28 -13.13 14.33 -5.09
N VAL A 29 -13.79 14.44 -6.25
CA VAL A 29 -15.22 14.82 -6.30
C VAL A 29 -16.11 13.76 -5.67
N ILE A 30 -15.88 12.47 -5.97
CA ILE A 30 -16.61 11.36 -5.34
C ILE A 30 -16.36 11.35 -3.83
N LEU A 31 -15.11 11.53 -3.39
CA LEU A 31 -14.78 11.55 -1.96
C LEU A 31 -15.51 12.67 -1.23
N ILE A 32 -15.52 13.89 -1.80
CA ILE A 32 -16.26 15.02 -1.23
C ILE A 32 -17.77 14.72 -1.17
N ALA A 33 -18.34 14.09 -2.21
CA ALA A 33 -19.75 13.71 -2.21
C ALA A 33 -20.09 12.66 -1.14
N LEU A 34 -19.21 11.68 -0.92
CA LEU A 34 -19.37 10.64 0.10
C LEU A 34 -19.25 11.20 1.53
N VAL A 35 -18.36 12.17 1.75
CA VAL A 35 -18.23 12.89 3.03
C VAL A 35 -19.44 13.80 3.28
N ALA A 36 -19.98 14.43 2.23
CA ALA A 36 -21.15 15.30 2.35
C ALA A 36 -22.42 14.52 2.73
N THR A 37 -22.55 13.27 2.28
CA THR A 37 -23.72 12.42 2.52
C THR A 37 -23.76 11.89 3.95
N ASP A 38 -24.81 12.19 4.71
CA ASP A 38 -24.92 11.83 6.15
C ASP A 38 -24.78 10.32 6.42
N ILE A 39 -25.32 9.47 5.53
CA ILE A 39 -25.33 8.01 5.69
C ILE A 39 -23.91 7.42 5.63
N THR A 40 -23.07 7.93 4.73
CA THR A 40 -21.73 7.42 4.48
C THR A 40 -20.65 8.25 5.17
N ARG A 41 -20.99 9.42 5.74
CA ARG A 41 -20.02 10.38 6.29
C ARG A 41 -19.08 9.75 7.30
N ASN A 42 -19.60 9.05 8.30
CA ASN A 42 -18.77 8.51 9.39
C ASN A 42 -17.77 7.48 8.87
N VAL A 43 -18.24 6.50 8.08
CA VAL A 43 -17.38 5.50 7.43
C VAL A 43 -16.34 6.20 6.55
N THR A 44 -16.77 7.11 5.68
CA THR A 44 -15.87 7.80 4.75
C THR A 44 -14.82 8.62 5.47
N VAL A 45 -15.16 9.34 6.54
CA VAL A 45 -14.20 10.15 7.33
C VAL A 45 -13.18 9.25 8.01
N ASN A 46 -13.59 8.15 8.64
CA ASN A 46 -12.63 7.21 9.26
C ASN A 46 -11.73 6.58 8.19
N THR A 47 -12.32 6.06 7.11
CA THR A 47 -11.55 5.43 6.03
C THR A 47 -10.55 6.39 5.37
N LEU A 48 -10.94 7.65 5.14
CA LEU A 48 -10.04 8.66 4.56
C LEU A 48 -8.98 9.14 5.55
N SER A 49 -9.33 9.24 6.83
CA SER A 49 -8.39 9.51 7.91
C SER A 49 -7.32 8.42 8.00
N ASP A 50 -7.73 7.15 8.01
CA ASP A 50 -6.82 6.00 8.10
C ASP A 50 -5.91 5.91 6.88
N ALA A 51 -6.47 6.08 5.67
CA ALA A 51 -5.68 6.15 4.45
C ALA A 51 -4.61 7.29 4.49
N PHE A 52 -4.88 8.38 5.22
CA PHE A 52 -3.93 9.47 5.37
C PHE A 52 -2.86 9.19 6.42
N TRP A 53 -3.27 8.90 7.65
CA TRP A 53 -2.36 8.72 8.78
C TRP A 53 -1.63 7.39 8.70
N ALA A 54 -2.35 6.28 8.55
CA ALA A 54 -1.79 4.93 8.63
C ALA A 54 -1.09 4.48 7.33
N VAL A 55 -1.39 5.11 6.18
CA VAL A 55 -0.75 4.73 4.91
C VAL A 55 0.04 5.88 4.31
N SER A 56 -0.63 6.96 3.90
CA SER A 56 0.02 8.02 3.11
C SER A 56 1.20 8.68 3.82
N SER A 57 1.09 8.86 5.15
CA SER A 57 2.16 9.46 5.96
C SER A 57 3.41 8.59 6.01
N TYR A 58 3.26 7.27 6.23
CA TYR A 58 4.38 6.34 6.24
C TYR A 58 4.98 6.15 4.85
N VAL A 59 4.15 6.10 3.79
CA VAL A 59 4.64 6.05 2.41
C VAL A 59 5.44 7.30 2.07
N ALA A 60 4.93 8.49 2.39
CA ALA A 60 5.66 9.74 2.17
C ALA A 60 7.00 9.77 2.92
N PHE A 61 6.99 9.36 4.18
CA PHE A 61 8.18 9.33 5.02
C PHE A 61 9.23 8.35 4.49
N THR A 62 8.83 7.12 4.18
CA THR A 62 9.74 6.08 3.70
C THR A 62 10.28 6.37 2.31
N LEU A 63 9.46 6.86 1.38
CA LEU A 63 9.92 7.30 0.05
C LEU A 63 10.81 8.54 0.13
N ALA A 64 10.53 9.47 1.05
CA ALA A 64 11.41 10.62 1.27
C ALA A 64 12.77 10.15 1.78
N ILE A 65 12.83 9.32 2.82
CA ILE A 65 14.08 8.73 3.32
C ILE A 65 14.81 8.02 2.20
N TYR A 66 14.11 7.17 1.44
CA TYR A 66 14.69 6.42 0.35
C TYR A 66 15.30 7.35 -0.72
N HIS A 67 14.59 8.38 -1.16
CA HIS A 67 15.11 9.30 -2.17
C HIS A 67 16.28 10.14 -1.65
N TYR A 68 16.24 10.64 -0.42
CA TYR A 68 17.37 11.33 0.18
C TYR A 68 18.58 10.41 0.38
N ALA A 69 18.35 9.19 0.85
CA ALA A 69 19.38 8.17 1.00
C ALA A 69 20.00 7.81 -0.36
N SER A 70 19.19 7.65 -1.41
CA SER A 70 19.67 7.35 -2.76
C SER A 70 20.56 8.44 -3.36
N LEU A 71 20.40 9.70 -2.93
CA LEU A 71 21.28 10.79 -3.33
C LEU A 71 22.59 10.82 -2.53
N PHE A 72 22.51 10.53 -1.23
CA PHE A 72 23.67 10.55 -0.35
C PHE A 72 24.54 9.30 -0.54
N MET A 73 23.92 8.19 -0.90
CA MET A 73 24.58 6.96 -1.27
C MET A 73 25.06 7.08 -2.71
N ASN A 74 26.35 7.41 -2.88
CA ASN A 74 27.02 7.28 -4.17
C ASN A 74 26.72 5.91 -4.78
N LYS A 75 26.59 5.85 -6.12
CA LYS A 75 26.43 4.60 -6.90
C LYS A 75 27.50 3.52 -6.60
N GLU A 76 28.56 3.87 -5.87
CA GLU A 76 29.64 2.99 -5.41
C GLU A 76 29.55 2.51 -3.95
N SER A 77 28.49 2.83 -3.19
CA SER A 77 28.39 2.32 -1.81
C SER A 77 28.31 0.79 -1.80
N LYS A 78 29.10 0.14 -0.94
CA LYS A 78 29.15 -1.33 -0.81
C LYS A 78 27.76 -1.95 -0.63
N LEU A 79 26.83 -1.24 0.01
CA LEU A 79 25.45 -1.68 0.29
C LEU A 79 24.61 -1.85 -0.98
N ILE A 80 24.68 -0.89 -1.91
CA ILE A 80 24.03 -0.98 -3.23
C ILE A 80 24.71 -2.05 -4.09
N SER A 81 26.04 -2.18 -4.00
CA SER A 81 26.76 -3.25 -4.68
C SER A 81 26.38 -4.63 -4.14
N LEU A 82 26.18 -4.79 -2.83
CA LEU A 82 25.80 -6.07 -2.21
C LEU A 82 24.36 -6.44 -2.58
N TYR A 83 23.47 -5.44 -2.58
CA TYR A 83 22.08 -5.56 -3.00
C TYR A 83 21.94 -5.92 -4.49
N ASN A 84 22.74 -5.32 -5.37
CA ASN A 84 22.66 -5.59 -6.81
C ASN A 84 23.49 -6.81 -7.27
N LYS A 85 24.46 -7.29 -6.48
CA LYS A 85 25.39 -8.36 -6.90
C LYS A 85 24.91 -9.77 -6.62
N SER A 86 23.94 -9.98 -5.71
CA SER A 86 23.51 -11.33 -5.33
C SER A 86 22.00 -11.42 -5.08
N ARG A 87 21.34 -12.29 -5.86
CA ARG A 87 19.90 -12.62 -5.73
C ARG A 87 19.50 -12.98 -4.29
N SER A 88 20.35 -13.72 -3.56
CA SER A 88 20.07 -14.10 -2.17
C SER A 88 20.11 -12.94 -1.17
N HIS A 89 20.95 -11.91 -1.42
CA HIS A 89 21.04 -10.73 -0.55
C HIS A 89 19.85 -9.80 -0.77
N GLN A 90 19.32 -9.73 -2.00
CA GLN A 90 18.07 -9.01 -2.28
C GLN A 90 16.92 -9.55 -1.45
N VAL A 91 16.79 -10.87 -1.37
CA VAL A 91 15.77 -11.56 -0.55
C VAL A 91 15.92 -11.23 0.94
N ALA A 92 17.14 -11.35 1.48
CA ALA A 92 17.37 -11.09 2.90
C ALA A 92 17.08 -9.62 3.26
N PHE A 93 17.53 -8.68 2.41
CA PHE A 93 17.25 -7.26 2.62
C PHE A 93 15.76 -6.93 2.48
N ALA A 94 15.08 -7.55 1.51
CA ALA A 94 13.64 -7.39 1.32
C ALA A 94 12.84 -7.91 2.53
N ALA A 95 13.18 -9.07 3.08
CA ALA A 95 12.55 -9.58 4.31
C ALA A 95 12.78 -8.65 5.52
N LEU A 96 13.98 -8.10 5.67
CA LEU A 96 14.28 -7.12 6.72
C LEU A 96 13.51 -5.81 6.55
N LEU A 97 13.30 -5.35 5.31
CA LEU A 97 12.43 -4.21 5.04
C LEU A 97 10.97 -4.52 5.36
N GLY A 98 10.53 -5.77 5.19
CA GLY A 98 9.19 -6.22 5.58
C GLY A 98 8.99 -6.27 7.09
N ALA A 99 10.05 -6.53 7.85
CA ALA A 99 10.02 -6.51 9.32
C ALA A 99 9.71 -5.13 9.92
N LEU A 100 9.92 -4.06 9.15
CA LEU A 100 9.61 -2.71 9.58
C LEU A 100 8.08 -2.56 9.66
N PRO A 101 7.52 -2.17 10.81
CA PRO A 101 6.10 -1.93 10.95
C PRO A 101 5.55 -0.95 9.89
N GLY A 102 4.32 -1.20 9.42
CA GLY A 102 3.67 -0.46 8.35
C GLY A 102 3.93 -1.02 6.94
N CYS A 103 3.51 -0.29 5.91
CA CYS A 103 3.53 -0.75 4.51
C CYS A 103 4.75 -0.27 3.68
N GLY A 104 5.56 0.65 4.23
CA GLY A 104 6.59 1.36 3.46
C GLY A 104 7.70 0.47 2.89
N GLY A 105 8.16 -0.53 3.65
CA GLY A 105 9.21 -1.46 3.20
C GLY A 105 8.79 -2.30 1.98
N ALA A 106 7.57 -2.85 2.02
CA ALA A 106 6.97 -3.61 0.92
C ALA A 106 6.75 -2.74 -0.33
N ILE A 107 6.35 -1.48 -0.16
CA ILE A 107 6.19 -0.54 -1.27
C ILE A 107 7.55 -0.24 -1.93
N ILE A 108 8.60 0.02 -1.14
CA ILE A 108 9.95 0.23 -1.69
C ILE A 108 10.38 -0.99 -2.52
N VAL A 109 10.29 -2.21 -1.98
CA VAL A 109 10.71 -3.41 -2.73
C VAL A 109 9.88 -3.62 -4.00
N THR A 110 8.57 -3.34 -3.94
CA THR A 110 7.68 -3.43 -5.10
C THR A 110 8.04 -2.43 -6.20
N THR A 111 8.29 -1.18 -5.84
CA THR A 111 8.74 -0.15 -6.80
C THR A 111 10.10 -0.51 -7.41
N GLN A 112 11.01 -1.09 -6.64
CA GLN A 112 12.30 -1.59 -7.15
C GLN A 112 12.15 -2.79 -8.09
N PHE A 113 11.17 -3.68 -7.85
CA PHE A 113 10.90 -4.83 -8.72
C PHE A 113 10.42 -4.38 -10.10
N VAL A 114 9.46 -3.45 -10.14
CA VAL A 114 8.96 -2.85 -11.39
C VAL A 114 10.06 -2.10 -12.13
N SER A 115 10.92 -1.39 -11.39
CA SER A 115 12.10 -0.70 -11.94
C SER A 115 13.21 -1.65 -12.41
N GLY A 116 13.05 -2.96 -12.23
CA GLY A 116 13.97 -3.97 -12.70
C GLY A 116 15.19 -4.23 -11.81
N ARG A 117 15.24 -3.63 -10.62
CA ARG A 117 16.41 -3.66 -9.71
C ARG A 117 16.43 -4.87 -8.78
N VAL A 118 15.26 -5.41 -8.43
CA VAL A 118 15.12 -6.66 -7.67
C VAL A 118 14.30 -7.70 -8.39
N GLY A 119 14.54 -8.96 -8.04
CA GLY A 119 13.82 -10.11 -8.58
C GLY A 119 12.51 -10.43 -7.85
N PHE A 120 11.70 -11.30 -8.46
CA PHE A 120 10.42 -11.76 -7.92
C PHE A 120 10.53 -12.38 -6.51
N GLY A 121 11.61 -13.11 -6.20
CA GLY A 121 11.81 -13.66 -4.85
C GLY A 121 11.92 -12.59 -3.75
N ALA A 122 12.34 -11.36 -4.08
CA ALA A 122 12.36 -10.26 -3.13
C ALA A 122 10.93 -9.76 -2.79
N ILE A 123 10.02 -9.75 -3.78
CA ILE A 123 8.59 -9.46 -3.56
C ILE A 123 8.00 -10.48 -2.59
N VAL A 124 8.20 -11.78 -2.84
CA VAL A 124 7.68 -12.82 -1.97
C VAL A 124 8.26 -12.69 -0.56
N ALA A 125 9.55 -12.41 -0.44
CA ALA A 125 10.21 -12.27 0.86
C ALA A 125 9.66 -11.11 1.70
N VAL A 126 9.49 -9.91 1.09
CA VAL A 126 8.99 -8.74 1.82
C VAL A 126 7.52 -8.89 2.20
N LEU A 127 6.70 -9.46 1.31
CA LEU A 127 5.27 -9.67 1.54
C LEU A 127 4.99 -10.79 2.55
N THR A 128 5.86 -11.80 2.61
CA THR A 128 5.76 -12.86 3.63
C THR A 128 6.25 -12.38 5.01
N ALA A 129 7.18 -11.43 5.04
CA ALA A 129 7.80 -10.94 6.29
C ALA A 129 7.04 -9.76 6.92
N THR A 130 6.12 -9.13 6.19
CA THR A 130 5.40 -7.95 6.67
C THR A 130 4.21 -8.30 7.54
N MET A 131 4.09 -7.63 8.69
CA MET A 131 2.91 -7.71 9.56
C MET A 131 2.09 -6.39 9.53
N GLY A 132 2.40 -5.49 8.58
CA GLY A 132 1.67 -4.23 8.40
C GLY A 132 1.56 -3.41 9.68
N ASP A 133 0.41 -2.79 9.89
CA ASP A 133 0.14 -1.96 11.08
C ASP A 133 -0.15 -2.80 12.33
N ALA A 134 -0.59 -4.04 12.16
CA ALA A 134 -0.81 -4.97 13.26
C ALA A 134 0.48 -5.25 14.05
N ALA A 135 1.65 -5.11 13.41
CA ALA A 135 2.95 -5.18 14.06
C ALA A 135 3.07 -4.18 15.21
N PHE A 136 2.61 -2.93 15.03
CA PHE A 136 2.65 -1.92 16.08
C PHE A 136 1.76 -2.30 17.27
N LEU A 137 0.53 -2.74 17.00
CA LEU A 137 -0.39 -3.19 18.04
C LEU A 137 0.19 -4.35 18.85
N LEU A 138 0.72 -5.37 18.18
CA LEU A 138 1.27 -6.54 18.85
C LEU A 138 2.53 -6.19 19.65
N LEU A 139 3.43 -5.36 19.11
CA LEU A 139 4.62 -4.88 19.82
C LEU A 139 4.27 -4.01 21.02
N ALA A 140 3.22 -3.18 20.92
CA ALA A 140 2.75 -2.34 22.02
C ALA A 140 2.12 -3.17 23.15
N SER A 141 1.32 -4.18 22.80
CA SER A 141 0.54 -4.95 23.77
C SER A 141 1.28 -6.15 24.35
N LYS A 142 2.06 -6.87 23.54
CA LYS A 142 2.81 -8.07 23.89
C LYS A 142 4.18 -8.06 23.18
N PRO A 143 5.15 -7.23 23.62
CA PRO A 143 6.41 -7.00 22.91
C PRO A 143 7.23 -8.26 22.66
N ASP A 144 7.28 -9.18 23.63
CA ASP A 144 8.03 -10.44 23.49
C ASP A 144 7.49 -11.31 22.35
N VAL A 145 6.16 -11.43 22.26
CA VAL A 145 5.49 -12.16 21.18
C VAL A 145 5.62 -11.39 19.86
N GLY A 146 5.43 -10.07 19.88
CA GLY A 146 5.57 -9.23 18.70
C GLY A 146 6.94 -9.37 18.03
N LEU A 147 8.02 -9.30 18.82
CA LEU A 147 9.38 -9.52 18.32
C LEU A 147 9.59 -10.94 17.79
N ALA A 148 9.03 -11.95 18.46
CA ALA A 148 9.11 -13.34 18.00
C ALA A 148 8.37 -13.55 16.66
N VAL A 149 7.18 -12.99 16.49
CA VAL A 149 6.40 -13.06 15.24
C VAL A 149 7.11 -12.34 14.11
N VAL A 150 7.65 -11.14 14.34
CA VAL A 150 8.44 -10.40 13.34
C VAL A 150 9.70 -11.18 12.94
N ALA A 151 10.44 -11.72 13.91
CA ALA A 151 11.63 -12.53 13.63
C ALA A 151 11.29 -13.80 12.83
N MET A 152 10.18 -14.46 13.17
CA MET A 152 9.67 -15.60 12.42
C MET A 152 9.32 -15.19 10.98
N GLY A 153 8.61 -14.07 10.79
CA GLY A 153 8.27 -13.52 9.48
C GLY A 153 9.51 -13.26 8.62
N VAL A 154 10.57 -12.68 9.18
CA VAL A 154 11.85 -12.48 8.47
C VAL A 154 12.46 -13.79 8.02
N VAL A 155 12.53 -14.78 8.91
CA VAL A 155 13.12 -16.09 8.59
C VAL A 155 12.30 -16.79 7.50
N VAL A 156 10.99 -16.86 7.68
CA VAL A 156 10.06 -17.50 6.74
C VAL A 156 10.05 -16.78 5.39
N GLY A 157 10.08 -15.45 5.40
CA GLY A 157 10.19 -14.62 4.19
C GLY A 157 11.50 -14.85 3.45
N CYS A 158 12.64 -14.92 4.15
CA CYS A 158 13.92 -15.26 3.53
C CYS A 158 13.89 -16.65 2.87
N LEU A 159 13.40 -17.66 3.60
CA LEU A 159 13.30 -19.02 3.09
C LEU A 159 12.39 -19.10 1.86
N SER A 160 11.24 -18.43 1.92
CA SER A 160 10.27 -18.39 0.82
C SER A 160 10.85 -17.68 -0.40
N GLY A 161 11.50 -16.54 -0.22
CA GLY A 161 12.15 -15.80 -1.31
C GLY A 161 13.30 -16.56 -1.95
N TRP A 162 14.13 -17.27 -1.16
CA TRP A 162 15.20 -18.12 -1.70
C TRP A 162 14.65 -19.33 -2.45
N ALA A 163 13.62 -19.98 -1.92
CA ALA A 163 12.93 -21.08 -2.60
C ALA A 163 12.37 -20.60 -3.96
N VAL A 164 11.73 -19.43 -3.99
CA VAL A 164 11.23 -18.83 -5.23
C VAL A 164 12.35 -18.51 -6.21
N ASN A 165 13.47 -17.95 -5.75
CA ASN A 165 14.63 -17.66 -6.61
C ASN A 165 15.30 -18.91 -7.21
N ALA A 166 15.16 -20.05 -6.55
CA ALA A 166 15.64 -21.33 -7.07
C ALA A 166 14.75 -21.86 -8.20
N ILE A 167 13.44 -21.56 -8.17
CA ILE A 167 12.46 -22.06 -9.14
C ILE A 167 12.25 -21.07 -10.29
N HIS A 168 12.36 -19.76 -10.03
CA HIS A 168 12.03 -18.68 -10.96
C HIS A 168 13.21 -17.74 -11.25
N LYS A 169 13.18 -17.15 -12.45
CA LYS A 169 14.09 -16.06 -12.84
C LYS A 169 13.66 -14.74 -12.19
N ASP A 170 14.56 -13.75 -12.15
CA ASP A 170 14.32 -12.47 -11.47
C ASP A 170 13.21 -11.64 -12.13
N ASP A 171 13.08 -11.77 -13.44
CA ASP A 171 12.09 -11.12 -14.29
C ASP A 171 10.73 -11.84 -14.31
N PHE A 172 10.56 -12.92 -13.54
CA PHE A 172 9.30 -13.66 -13.49
C PHE A 172 8.13 -12.75 -13.08
N LEU A 173 7.09 -12.70 -13.92
CA LEU A 173 5.90 -11.85 -13.77
C LEU A 173 6.19 -10.35 -13.68
N ARG A 174 7.40 -9.92 -14.04
CA ARG A 174 7.70 -8.50 -14.17
C ARG A 174 6.87 -7.92 -15.33
N PRO A 175 6.24 -6.75 -15.15
CA PRO A 175 5.61 -6.04 -16.26
C PRO A 175 6.62 -5.80 -17.39
N GLU A 176 6.19 -6.01 -18.64
CA GLU A 176 7.01 -5.66 -19.80
C GLU A 176 7.01 -4.14 -19.96
N LEU A 177 8.16 -3.52 -19.70
CA LEU A 177 8.39 -2.12 -20.03
C LEU A 177 8.12 -1.93 -21.52
N LYS A 178 7.00 -1.32 -21.89
CA LYS A 178 6.73 -0.93 -23.29
C LYS A 178 7.74 0.14 -23.71
N GLU A 179 8.92 -0.29 -24.16
CA GLU A 179 10.00 0.55 -24.69
C GLU A 179 9.52 1.42 -25.87
N ALA A 180 8.45 1.02 -26.57
CA ALA A 180 7.87 1.73 -27.70
C ALA A 180 7.30 3.13 -27.37
N PHE A 181 7.05 3.46 -26.09
CA PHE A 181 6.57 4.79 -25.68
C PHE A 181 7.71 5.76 -25.28
N GLN A 182 8.89 5.23 -24.90
CA GLN A 182 10.02 6.04 -24.42
C GLN A 182 10.67 6.91 -25.48
N ALA A 183 10.72 6.44 -26.73
CA ALA A 183 11.27 7.22 -27.83
C ALA A 183 10.34 8.38 -28.26
N ARG A 184 9.04 8.32 -27.91
CA ARG A 184 8.05 9.37 -28.19
C ARG A 184 7.82 10.31 -27.01
N ALA A 185 7.84 9.83 -25.76
CA ALA A 185 7.51 10.64 -24.58
C ALA A 185 8.55 11.74 -24.27
N CYS A 186 9.86 11.48 -24.37
CA CYS A 186 10.87 12.54 -24.21
C CYS A 186 11.21 13.27 -25.53
N LYS A 187 10.63 12.89 -26.68
CA LYS A 187 10.68 13.69 -27.93
C LYS A 187 9.45 14.58 -28.12
N ALA A 188 8.33 14.25 -27.49
CA ALA A 188 7.18 15.13 -27.41
C ALA A 188 7.45 16.17 -26.31
N ASN A 189 8.17 17.25 -26.69
CA ASN A 189 8.19 18.50 -25.94
C ASN A 189 6.75 18.95 -25.66
N SER A 190 6.20 18.56 -24.53
CA SER A 190 5.19 19.34 -23.85
C SER A 190 5.81 19.73 -22.53
N ALA A 191 6.45 20.90 -22.51
CA ALA A 191 6.83 21.55 -21.28
C ALA A 191 5.59 21.57 -20.37
N PRO A 192 5.74 21.27 -19.06
CA PRO A 192 4.62 21.32 -18.15
C PRO A 192 3.95 22.69 -18.24
N THR A 193 2.62 22.72 -18.29
CA THR A 193 1.92 24.02 -18.26
C THR A 193 2.24 24.74 -16.95
N GLN A 194 2.19 26.08 -16.94
CA GLN A 194 2.51 26.85 -15.72
C GLN A 194 1.67 26.45 -14.49
N LEU A 195 0.46 25.93 -14.72
CA LEU A 195 -0.41 25.40 -13.67
C LEU A 195 0.13 24.07 -13.11
N GLU A 196 0.65 23.19 -13.97
CA GLU A 196 1.25 21.89 -13.58
C GLU A 196 2.52 22.08 -12.76
N GLU A 197 3.41 22.98 -13.18
CA GLU A 197 4.64 23.26 -12.43
C GLU A 197 4.33 23.83 -11.04
N LYS A 198 3.34 24.72 -10.94
CA LYS A 198 2.84 25.22 -9.66
C LYS A 198 2.24 24.10 -8.80
N ALA A 199 1.44 23.21 -9.38
CA ALA A 199 0.85 22.08 -8.66
C ALA A 199 1.93 21.13 -8.13
N ILE A 200 2.95 20.81 -8.91
CA ILE A 200 4.09 19.95 -8.50
C ILE A 200 4.88 20.62 -7.36
N ASN A 201 5.16 21.92 -7.48
CA ASN A 201 5.85 22.66 -6.43
C ASN A 201 5.02 22.75 -5.13
N LEU A 202 3.70 22.90 -5.26
CA LEU A 202 2.78 22.93 -4.13
C LEU A 202 2.68 21.56 -3.46
N GLN A 203 2.65 20.46 -4.22
CA GLN A 203 2.71 19.10 -3.68
C GLN A 203 4.01 18.87 -2.88
N GLY A 204 5.16 19.27 -3.45
CA GLY A 204 6.44 19.16 -2.75
C GLY A 204 6.46 19.99 -1.46
N THR A 205 5.86 21.18 -1.48
CA THR A 205 5.76 22.04 -0.29
C THR A 205 4.78 21.48 0.75
N PHE A 206 3.64 20.96 0.31
CA PHE A 206 2.64 20.30 1.16
C PHE A 206 3.29 19.17 1.96
N TRP A 207 3.96 18.23 1.29
CA TRP A 207 4.64 17.12 1.97
C TRP A 207 5.87 17.57 2.76
N LYS A 208 6.60 18.63 2.33
CA LYS A 208 7.72 19.18 3.11
C LYS A 208 7.34 19.51 4.55
N TRP A 209 6.22 20.20 4.71
CA TRP A 209 5.75 20.62 6.02
C TRP A 209 5.01 19.52 6.75
N LEU A 210 4.37 18.61 6.02
CA LEU A 210 3.45 17.65 6.59
C LEU A 210 4.09 16.31 6.98
N ILE A 211 5.17 15.87 6.31
CA ILE A 211 5.79 14.56 6.58
C ILE A 211 6.13 14.39 8.06
N VAL A 212 6.83 15.34 8.67
CA VAL A 212 7.27 15.21 10.07
C VAL A 212 6.10 15.16 11.05
N PRO A 213 5.19 16.16 11.10
CA PRO A 213 4.06 16.11 12.02
C PRO A 213 3.11 14.94 11.73
N ALA A 214 2.88 14.60 10.46
CA ALA A 214 2.00 13.50 10.12
C ALA A 214 2.58 12.14 10.50
N THR A 215 3.90 11.94 10.38
CA THR A 215 4.56 10.72 10.85
C THR A 215 4.52 10.59 12.37
N ILE A 216 4.57 11.71 13.12
CA ILE A 216 4.41 11.69 14.57
C ILE A 216 2.98 11.28 14.96
N ILE A 217 1.96 11.89 14.34
CA ILE A 217 0.55 11.53 14.58
C ILE A 217 0.29 10.08 14.19
N ALA A 218 0.77 9.66 13.02
CA ALA A 218 0.67 8.29 12.55
C ALA A 218 1.33 7.30 13.52
N GLY A 219 2.54 7.63 13.99
CA GLY A 219 3.25 6.84 15.00
C GLY A 219 2.44 6.69 16.27
N LEU A 220 1.95 7.79 16.85
CA LEU A 220 1.10 7.76 18.05
C LEU A 220 -0.16 6.92 17.82
N GLY A 221 -0.82 7.08 16.68
CA GLY A 221 -2.01 6.31 16.30
C GLY A 221 -1.74 4.82 16.17
N SER A 222 -0.60 4.43 15.58
CA SER A 222 -0.19 3.02 15.47
C SER A 222 0.06 2.36 16.83
N PHE A 223 0.49 3.12 17.84
CA PHE A 223 0.58 2.66 19.23
C PHE A 223 -0.75 2.71 20.00
N GLN A 224 -1.88 2.93 19.30
CA GLN A 224 -3.23 3.07 19.86
C GLN A 224 -3.36 4.18 20.90
N VAL A 225 -2.55 5.24 20.77
CA VAL A 225 -2.69 6.44 21.60
C VAL A 225 -3.82 7.29 21.04
N ASP A 226 -4.83 7.59 21.86
CA ASP A 226 -5.89 8.53 21.50
C ASP A 226 -5.33 9.96 21.43
N ILE A 227 -5.06 10.43 20.22
CA ILE A 227 -4.49 11.76 19.95
C ILE A 227 -5.49 12.87 20.30
N ASN A 228 -6.80 12.64 20.10
CA ASN A 228 -7.82 13.63 20.44
C ASN A 228 -7.82 13.86 21.95
N GLN A 229 -7.76 12.78 22.74
CA GLN A 229 -7.64 12.88 24.20
C GLN A 229 -6.31 13.50 24.64
N LEU A 230 -5.18 13.07 24.04
CA LEU A 230 -3.85 13.56 24.37
C LEU A 230 -3.71 15.07 24.16
N LEU A 231 -4.31 15.60 23.10
CA LEU A 231 -4.28 17.02 22.74
C LEU A 231 -5.50 17.81 23.26
N HIS A 232 -6.40 17.18 24.02
CA HIS A 232 -7.66 17.76 24.51
C HIS A 232 -8.52 18.37 23.38
N LEU A 233 -8.54 17.70 22.23
CA LEU A 233 -9.35 18.08 21.08
C LEU A 233 -10.76 17.48 21.18
N PRO A 234 -11.77 18.09 20.54
CA PRO A 234 -13.08 17.47 20.38
C PRO A 234 -13.01 16.11 19.68
N GLU A 235 -13.97 15.24 19.94
CA GLU A 235 -14.09 13.94 19.25
C GLU A 235 -14.05 14.12 17.71
N MET A 236 -13.40 13.17 17.03
CA MET A 236 -13.24 13.13 15.57
C MET A 236 -12.36 14.25 14.96
N SER A 237 -11.67 15.07 15.76
CA SER A 237 -10.90 16.21 15.22
C SER A 237 -9.75 15.77 14.32
N ILE A 238 -8.94 14.80 14.77
CA ILE A 238 -7.81 14.27 14.00
C ILE A 238 -8.28 13.54 12.73
N GLU A 239 -9.45 12.92 12.80
CA GLU A 239 -10.09 12.17 11.73
C GLU A 239 -10.54 13.11 10.61
N TRP A 240 -11.15 14.23 10.98
CA TRP A 240 -11.48 15.30 10.04
C TRP A 240 -10.24 15.96 9.45
N ILE A 241 -9.19 16.19 10.25
CA ILE A 241 -7.93 16.75 9.75
C ILE A 241 -7.32 15.81 8.70
N GLY A 242 -7.22 14.51 8.98
CA GLY A 242 -6.72 13.51 8.03
C GLY A 242 -7.54 13.48 6.73
N THR A 243 -8.87 13.51 6.87
CA THR A 243 -9.80 13.57 5.73
C THR A 243 -9.60 14.82 4.87
N VAL A 244 -9.42 15.98 5.48
CA VAL A 244 -9.16 17.23 4.73
C VAL A 244 -7.81 17.15 4.02
N LEU A 245 -6.76 16.69 4.72
CA LEU A 245 -5.41 16.59 4.15
C LEU A 245 -5.35 15.64 2.96
N ILE A 246 -6.04 14.50 3.03
CA ILE A 246 -6.06 13.54 1.93
C ILE A 246 -6.87 14.05 0.73
N ILE A 247 -8.00 14.73 0.95
CA ILE A 247 -8.77 15.37 -0.12
C ILE A 247 -7.93 16.46 -0.79
N VAL A 248 -7.24 17.30 -0.01
CA VAL A 248 -6.31 18.31 -0.55
C VAL A 248 -5.20 17.66 -1.36
N SER A 249 -4.59 16.58 -0.85
CA SER A 249 -3.58 15.83 -1.60
C SER A 249 -4.13 15.28 -2.93
N MET A 250 -5.33 14.71 -2.94
CA MET A 250 -5.98 14.20 -4.14
C MET A 250 -6.38 15.29 -5.14
N LEU A 251 -6.80 16.47 -4.65
CA LEU A 251 -7.04 17.64 -5.48
C LEU A 251 -5.75 18.14 -6.12
N LEU A 252 -4.67 18.25 -5.34
CA LEU A 252 -3.35 18.61 -5.85
C LEU A 252 -2.86 17.60 -6.89
N TRP A 253 -3.12 16.31 -6.68
CA TRP A 253 -2.80 15.24 -7.64
C TRP A 253 -3.64 15.31 -8.91
N ALA A 254 -4.94 15.59 -8.79
CA ALA A 254 -5.83 15.74 -9.93
C ALA A 254 -5.47 16.91 -10.86
N MET A 255 -4.81 17.94 -10.34
CA MET A 255 -4.26 19.07 -11.11
C MET A 255 -2.93 18.77 -11.81
N THR A 256 -2.34 17.58 -11.62
CA THR A 256 -1.17 17.14 -12.37
C THR A 256 -1.60 16.28 -13.56
N LYS A 257 -1.03 16.52 -14.74
CA LYS A 257 -1.41 15.92 -16.03
C LYS A 257 -1.54 14.40 -15.95
N GLU A 258 -2.47 13.84 -16.73
CA GLU A 258 -2.67 12.38 -16.88
C GLU A 258 -1.34 11.72 -17.24
N ILE A 259 -0.78 11.01 -16.26
CA ILE A 259 0.29 10.05 -16.49
C ILE A 259 -0.42 8.81 -16.98
N GLU A 260 -0.31 8.54 -18.28
CA GLU A 260 -1.04 7.46 -18.96
C GLU A 260 -0.59 6.06 -18.52
N ASP A 261 0.53 5.92 -17.79
CA ASP A 261 1.03 4.63 -17.30
C ASP A 261 1.81 4.74 -15.97
N TYR A 262 1.41 3.98 -14.95
CA TYR A 262 2.03 3.98 -13.60
C TYR A 262 3.49 3.52 -13.63
N GLU A 263 3.80 2.57 -14.51
CA GLU A 263 5.13 2.02 -14.74
C GLU A 263 6.15 3.09 -15.17
N SER A 264 5.69 4.13 -15.90
CA SER A 264 6.50 5.29 -16.28
C SER A 264 6.68 6.31 -15.14
N THR A 265 5.79 6.32 -14.15
CA THR A 265 5.87 7.19 -12.96
C THR A 265 6.87 6.66 -11.94
N VAL A 266 6.90 5.34 -11.74
CA VAL A 266 7.71 4.70 -10.70
C VAL A 266 9.10 4.33 -11.17
N SER A 267 9.29 4.16 -12.49
CA SER A 267 10.63 3.90 -13.04
C SER A 267 11.56 5.08 -12.75
N GLU A 268 12.50 4.84 -11.84
CA GLU A 268 13.37 5.89 -11.29
C GLU A 268 14.23 6.60 -12.34
N ASP A 269 14.56 5.91 -13.43
CA ASP A 269 15.51 6.35 -14.45
C ASP A 269 14.86 7.10 -15.63
N LYS A 270 13.51 7.20 -15.68
CA LYS A 270 12.77 7.73 -16.85
C LYS A 270 12.06 9.07 -16.64
N LYS A 271 12.18 9.70 -15.45
CA LYS A 271 11.67 11.07 -15.24
C LYS A 271 12.61 12.08 -15.93
N CYS A 272 12.17 12.66 -17.05
CA CYS A 272 12.91 13.71 -17.76
C CYS A 272 12.96 15.00 -16.89
N VAL A 273 14.13 15.29 -16.30
CA VAL A 273 14.64 16.59 -15.78
C VAL A 273 14.10 17.15 -14.44
N SER A 274 15.03 17.31 -13.48
CA SER A 274 15.14 18.32 -12.40
C SER A 274 14.10 18.47 -11.27
N SER A 275 13.37 17.44 -10.83
CA SER A 275 12.55 17.55 -9.62
C SER A 275 13.36 17.24 -8.35
N HIS A 276 13.18 18.06 -7.31
CA HIS A 276 13.78 17.84 -5.99
C HIS A 276 13.33 16.47 -5.41
N PRO A 277 14.15 15.72 -4.66
CA PRO A 277 13.81 14.41 -4.09
C PRO A 277 12.45 14.34 -3.41
N LEU A 278 12.11 15.42 -2.71
CA LEU A 278 10.85 15.57 -2.01
C LEU A 278 9.64 15.73 -2.94
N GLN A 279 9.80 16.39 -4.09
CA GLN A 279 8.75 16.46 -5.11
C GLN A 279 8.52 15.08 -5.72
N LYS A 280 9.58 14.30 -5.91
CA LYS A 280 9.48 12.91 -6.37
C LYS A 280 8.74 12.04 -5.35
N ALA A 281 9.14 12.10 -4.08
CA ALA A 281 8.45 11.41 -2.99
C ALA A 281 6.96 11.81 -2.92
N ALA A 282 6.64 13.10 -3.03
CA ALA A 282 5.28 13.62 -3.02
C ALA A 282 4.42 13.07 -4.16
N GLN A 283 4.95 13.03 -5.39
CA GLN A 283 4.23 12.50 -6.55
C GLN A 283 3.97 11.01 -6.42
N ASP A 284 4.99 10.24 -6.03
CA ASP A 284 4.90 8.79 -5.89
C ASP A 284 3.96 8.42 -4.74
N THR A 285 3.98 9.19 -3.65
CA THR A 285 3.02 9.05 -2.54
C THR A 285 1.59 9.33 -2.99
N ASN A 286 1.33 10.50 -3.59
CA ASN A 286 -0.04 10.86 -4.01
C ASN A 286 -0.63 9.84 -5.00
N PHE A 287 0.22 9.30 -5.87
CA PHE A 287 -0.21 8.22 -6.75
C PHE A 287 -0.61 6.98 -5.95
N VAL A 288 0.26 6.49 -5.05
CA VAL A 288 0.01 5.32 -4.21
C VAL A 288 -1.26 5.51 -3.38
N THR A 289 -1.38 6.67 -2.73
CA THR A 289 -2.54 7.07 -1.93
C THR A 289 -3.84 7.01 -2.71
N ALA A 290 -3.88 7.43 -3.98
CA ALA A 290 -5.12 7.39 -4.77
C ALA A 290 -5.70 5.97 -4.89
N TRP A 291 -4.83 4.97 -5.09
CA TRP A 291 -5.26 3.56 -5.18
C TRP A 291 -5.63 2.98 -3.83
N VAL A 292 -4.87 3.32 -2.79
CA VAL A 292 -5.18 2.93 -1.41
C VAL A 292 -6.56 3.42 -1.03
N ILE A 293 -6.89 4.70 -1.29
CA ILE A 293 -8.22 5.25 -1.02
C ILE A 293 -9.30 4.47 -1.76
N VAL A 294 -9.13 4.22 -3.06
CA VAL A 294 -10.13 3.48 -3.84
C VAL A 294 -10.38 2.11 -3.24
N ALA A 295 -9.32 1.42 -2.82
CA ALA A 295 -9.43 0.09 -2.28
C ALA A 295 -10.00 0.06 -0.86
N PHE A 296 -9.57 0.96 0.01
CA PHE A 296 -10.09 1.15 1.36
C PHE A 296 -11.58 1.51 1.31
N MET A 297 -11.96 2.48 0.47
CA MET A 297 -13.37 2.86 0.31
C MET A 297 -14.21 1.71 -0.25
N ALA A 298 -13.69 0.96 -1.22
CA ALA A 298 -14.40 -0.20 -1.75
C ALA A 298 -14.61 -1.28 -0.67
N PHE A 299 -13.57 -1.57 0.13
CA PHE A 299 -13.65 -2.54 1.21
C PHE A 299 -14.63 -2.09 2.30
N GLU A 300 -14.43 -0.89 2.87
CA GLU A 300 -15.22 -0.36 3.99
C GLU A 300 -16.68 -0.10 3.63
N LEU A 301 -16.98 0.37 2.41
CA LEU A 301 -18.36 0.49 1.98
C LEU A 301 -19.01 -0.88 1.78
N THR A 302 -18.26 -1.87 1.27
CA THR A 302 -18.80 -3.23 1.09
C THR A 302 -19.09 -3.90 2.44
N THR A 303 -18.22 -3.77 3.43
CA THR A 303 -18.45 -4.30 4.78
C THR A 303 -19.59 -3.58 5.48
N TYR A 304 -19.65 -2.25 5.36
CA TYR A 304 -20.71 -1.43 5.93
C TYR A 304 -22.10 -1.77 5.38
N PHE A 305 -22.25 -1.85 4.05
CA PHE A 305 -23.53 -2.22 3.43
C PHE A 305 -23.83 -3.72 3.49
N GLY A 306 -22.80 -4.56 3.62
CA GLY A 306 -22.94 -6.02 3.72
C GLY A 306 -23.24 -6.54 5.11
N HIS A 307 -23.14 -5.69 6.15
CA HIS A 307 -23.33 -6.07 7.57
C HIS A 307 -22.50 -7.30 7.99
N ILE A 308 -21.26 -7.38 7.52
CA ILE A 308 -20.38 -8.54 7.77
C ILE A 308 -19.76 -8.42 9.16
N ASP A 309 -20.15 -9.30 10.09
CA ASP A 309 -19.58 -9.38 11.44
C ASP A 309 -18.44 -10.41 11.47
N LEU A 310 -17.20 -9.96 11.28
CA LEU A 310 -16.01 -10.82 11.25
C LEU A 310 -15.69 -11.49 12.62
N PRO A 311 -15.81 -10.82 13.79
CA PRO A 311 -15.53 -11.43 15.09
C PRO A 311 -16.32 -12.71 15.40
N SER A 312 -17.61 -12.78 15.04
CA SER A 312 -18.44 -13.96 15.32
C SER A 312 -18.02 -15.19 14.50
N ILE A 313 -17.36 -14.98 13.35
CA ILE A 313 -16.80 -16.03 12.52
C ILE A 313 -15.55 -16.67 13.16
N PHE A 314 -14.89 -16.01 14.12
CA PHE A 314 -13.57 -16.42 14.64
C PHE A 314 -13.57 -17.24 15.93
N SER A 315 -14.73 -17.62 16.49
CA SER A 315 -14.78 -18.38 17.75
C SER A 315 -15.18 -19.84 17.55
N GLY A 316 -14.50 -20.77 18.22
CA GLY A 316 -14.92 -22.18 18.31
C GLY A 316 -14.46 -23.13 17.20
N TRP A 317 -13.53 -22.73 16.33
CA TRP A 317 -13.11 -23.55 15.18
C TRP A 317 -11.97 -24.55 15.47
N GLY A 318 -11.41 -24.56 16.68
CA GLY A 318 -10.41 -25.55 17.12
C GLY A 318 -9.23 -25.66 16.14
N ALA A 319 -9.02 -26.85 15.57
CA ALA A 319 -7.94 -27.12 14.62
C ALA A 319 -8.01 -26.32 13.31
N TYR A 320 -9.15 -25.70 12.98
CA TYR A 320 -9.27 -24.85 11.80
C TYR A 320 -8.84 -23.39 12.04
N MET A 321 -8.48 -23.02 13.28
CA MET A 321 -8.06 -21.65 13.61
C MET A 321 -6.86 -21.15 12.77
N PRO A 322 -5.80 -21.94 12.51
CA PRO A 322 -4.73 -21.52 11.61
C PRO A 322 -5.21 -21.24 10.18
N LEU A 323 -6.15 -22.04 9.67
CA LEU A 323 -6.72 -21.84 8.33
C LEU A 323 -7.56 -20.57 8.26
N MET A 324 -8.32 -20.26 9.32
CA MET A 324 -9.09 -19.01 9.41
C MET A 324 -8.17 -17.79 9.46
N GLY A 325 -7.09 -17.88 10.25
CA GLY A 325 -6.04 -16.85 10.29
C GLY A 325 -5.46 -16.57 8.90
N LEU A 326 -5.14 -17.63 8.14
CA LEU A 326 -4.68 -17.51 6.76
C LEU A 326 -5.74 -16.92 5.83
N ALA A 327 -6.99 -17.41 5.89
CA ALA A 327 -8.05 -16.94 5.01
C ALA A 327 -8.29 -15.42 5.17
N VAL A 328 -8.24 -14.93 6.41
CA VAL A 328 -8.30 -13.50 6.69
C VAL A 328 -7.01 -12.77 6.36
N GLY A 329 -5.86 -13.43 6.47
CA GLY A 329 -4.57 -12.84 6.07
C GLY A 329 -4.51 -12.54 4.58
N LEU A 330 -5.11 -13.40 3.74
CA LEU A 330 -5.22 -13.19 2.29
C LEU A 330 -6.15 -12.02 1.91
N LEU A 331 -6.97 -11.51 2.84
CA LEU A 331 -7.75 -10.30 2.60
C LEU A 331 -6.82 -9.09 2.64
N PRO A 332 -6.83 -8.24 1.59
CA PRO A 332 -5.98 -7.07 1.56
C PRO A 332 -6.44 -6.05 2.60
N GLY A 333 -5.48 -5.32 3.18
CA GLY A 333 -5.74 -4.25 4.13
C GLY A 333 -5.30 -4.55 5.57
N CYS A 334 -5.08 -3.50 6.36
CA CYS A 334 -4.70 -3.61 7.76
C CYS A 334 -5.86 -3.99 8.70
N GLY A 335 -7.11 -3.65 8.36
CA GLY A 335 -8.30 -3.93 9.20
C GLY A 335 -8.46 -5.42 9.56
N PRO A 336 -8.52 -6.34 8.57
CA PRO A 336 -8.57 -7.79 8.82
C PRO A 336 -7.41 -8.30 9.69
N GLN A 337 -6.22 -7.71 9.53
CA GLN A 337 -5.01 -8.09 10.27
C GLN A 337 -5.03 -7.61 11.73
N ILE A 338 -5.46 -6.36 11.96
CA ILE A 338 -5.65 -5.76 13.29
C ILE A 338 -6.73 -6.53 14.05
N LEU A 339 -7.79 -6.98 13.38
CA LEU A 339 -8.83 -7.80 13.98
C LEU A 339 -8.27 -9.12 14.53
N VAL A 340 -7.54 -9.89 13.72
CA VAL A 340 -6.95 -11.17 14.18
C VAL A 340 -5.97 -10.95 15.33
N THR A 341 -5.17 -9.88 15.25
CA THR A 341 -4.23 -9.50 16.32
C THR A 341 -4.96 -9.12 17.60
N SER A 342 -6.09 -8.40 17.50
CA SER A 342 -6.92 -8.04 18.65
C SER A 342 -7.58 -9.27 19.28
N LEU A 343 -8.05 -10.22 18.47
CA LEU A 343 -8.58 -11.51 18.93
C LEU A 343 -7.50 -12.35 19.62
N TYR A 344 -6.26 -12.32 19.12
CA TYR A 344 -5.13 -12.97 19.78
C TYR A 344 -4.78 -12.31 21.13
N ILE A 345 -4.76 -10.97 21.17
CA ILE A 345 -4.45 -10.23 22.40
C ILE A 345 -5.52 -10.51 23.47
N SER A 346 -6.80 -10.54 23.10
CA SER A 346 -7.92 -10.84 24.00
C SER A 346 -8.02 -12.32 24.40
N GLY A 347 -7.25 -13.20 23.75
CA GLY A 347 -7.26 -14.65 24.00
C GLY A 347 -8.37 -15.41 23.28
N ALA A 348 -9.13 -14.75 22.40
CA ALA A 348 -10.15 -15.39 21.57
C ALA A 348 -9.56 -16.20 20.40
N ALA A 349 -8.38 -15.81 19.89
CA ALA A 349 -7.64 -16.53 18.86
C ALA A 349 -6.28 -17.06 19.39
N PRO A 350 -5.86 -18.26 18.98
CA PRO A 350 -4.57 -18.82 19.38
C PRO A 350 -3.40 -18.19 18.59
N LEU A 351 -2.16 -18.41 19.06
CA LEU A 351 -0.97 -17.87 18.41
C LEU A 351 -0.75 -18.49 17.03
N SER A 352 -1.11 -19.76 16.82
CA SER A 352 -1.06 -20.39 15.49
C SER A 352 -1.89 -19.64 14.43
N ALA A 353 -3.07 -19.13 14.80
CA ALA A 353 -3.91 -18.33 13.92
C ALA A 353 -3.27 -16.96 13.61
N GLN A 354 -2.68 -16.33 14.63
CA GLN A 354 -1.92 -15.10 14.47
C GLN A 354 -0.70 -15.29 13.57
N LEU A 355 0.04 -16.39 13.71
CA LEU A 355 1.20 -16.71 12.88
C LEU A 355 0.79 -16.94 11.42
N ALA A 356 -0.23 -17.76 11.19
CA ALA A 356 -0.78 -18.00 9.86
C ALA A 356 -1.21 -16.68 9.19
N ASN A 357 -1.95 -15.84 9.93
CA ASN A 357 -2.39 -14.53 9.46
C ASN A 357 -1.20 -13.61 9.15
N SER A 358 -0.23 -13.51 10.06
CA SER A 358 0.93 -12.61 9.91
C SER A 358 1.83 -12.95 8.71
N ILE A 359 1.90 -14.23 8.32
CA ILE A 359 2.77 -14.68 7.22
C ILE A 359 2.05 -14.59 5.88
N SER A 360 0.73 -14.81 5.84
CA SER A 360 -0.05 -14.74 4.60
C SER A 360 -0.58 -13.34 4.28
N ASN A 361 -0.34 -12.35 5.14
CA ASN A 361 -0.90 -11.01 4.99
C ASN A 361 0.10 -10.05 4.36
N ASP A 362 -0.33 -9.44 3.26
CA ASP A 362 0.48 -8.52 2.47
C ASP A 362 0.31 -7.04 2.90
N GLY A 363 -0.53 -6.79 3.92
CA GLY A 363 -0.88 -5.48 4.46
C GLY A 363 -1.50 -4.53 3.43
N ASP A 364 -1.43 -3.22 3.71
CA ASP A 364 -1.87 -2.18 2.77
C ASP A 364 -0.95 -2.05 1.55
N ALA A 365 0.24 -2.64 1.60
CA ALA A 365 1.20 -2.64 0.50
C ALA A 365 0.71 -3.47 -0.70
N LEU A 366 -0.25 -4.37 -0.50
CA LEU A 366 -0.83 -5.15 -1.59
C LEU A 366 -1.58 -4.30 -2.60
N PHE A 367 -2.28 -3.23 -2.16
CA PHE A 367 -3.06 -2.41 -3.10
C PHE A 367 -2.18 -1.68 -4.12
N PRO A 368 -1.09 -0.99 -3.72
CA PRO A 368 -0.15 -0.42 -4.67
C PRO A 368 0.56 -1.49 -5.50
N ALA A 369 0.86 -2.66 -4.91
CA ALA A 369 1.49 -3.76 -5.64
C ALA A 369 0.59 -4.33 -6.74
N ILE A 370 -0.71 -4.47 -6.50
CA ILE A 370 -1.69 -4.88 -7.51
C ILE A 370 -1.77 -3.83 -8.63
N ALA A 371 -1.72 -2.54 -8.30
CA ALA A 371 -1.71 -1.48 -9.30
C ALA A 371 -0.40 -1.49 -10.13
N LEU A 372 0.74 -1.79 -9.51
CA LEU A 372 2.08 -1.80 -10.14
C LEU A 372 2.34 -3.04 -11.00
N ALA A 373 2.10 -4.20 -10.42
CA ALA A 373 2.47 -5.50 -10.97
C ALA A 373 1.41 -6.53 -10.55
N PRO A 374 0.19 -6.47 -11.11
CA PRO A 374 -0.96 -7.26 -10.63
C PRO A 374 -0.68 -8.76 -10.61
N LYS A 375 -0.02 -9.27 -11.66
CA LYS A 375 0.34 -10.68 -11.74
C LYS A 375 1.35 -11.08 -10.66
N ALA A 376 2.37 -10.26 -10.44
CA ALA A 376 3.38 -10.52 -9.42
C ALA A 376 2.78 -10.45 -8.02
N ALA A 377 1.96 -9.44 -7.73
CA ALA A 377 1.28 -9.26 -6.45
C ALA A 377 0.40 -10.47 -6.12
N LEU A 378 -0.55 -10.82 -7.00
CA LEU A 378 -1.46 -11.94 -6.77
C LEU A 378 -0.73 -13.28 -6.60
N VAL A 379 0.28 -13.54 -7.44
CA VAL A 379 1.05 -14.77 -7.33
C VAL A 379 1.85 -14.78 -6.03
N ALA A 380 2.48 -13.67 -5.65
CA ALA A 380 3.21 -13.59 -4.38
C ALA A 380 2.33 -13.89 -3.17
N THR A 381 1.09 -13.39 -3.14
CA THR A 381 0.08 -13.71 -2.10
C THR A 381 -0.20 -15.22 -2.02
N PHE A 382 -0.25 -15.93 -3.15
CA PHE A 382 -0.38 -17.40 -3.13
C PHE A 382 0.89 -18.09 -2.64
N TYR A 383 2.07 -17.55 -2.96
CA TYR A 383 3.33 -18.10 -2.49
C TYR A 383 3.54 -17.90 -0.98
N SER A 384 2.97 -16.85 -0.37
CA SER A 384 3.01 -16.64 1.09
C SER A 384 1.99 -17.51 1.83
N ALA A 385 0.90 -17.94 1.18
CA ALA A 385 -0.10 -18.83 1.77
C ALA A 385 0.47 -20.20 2.19
N ILE A 386 1.37 -20.78 1.38
CA ILE A 386 1.98 -22.09 1.65
C ILE A 386 2.82 -22.08 2.95
N PRO A 387 3.83 -21.21 3.12
CA PRO A 387 4.60 -21.14 4.35
C PRO A 387 3.74 -20.73 5.55
N ALA A 388 2.71 -19.90 5.35
CA ALA A 388 1.76 -19.55 6.41
C ALA A 388 0.99 -20.77 6.94
N LEU A 389 0.50 -21.67 6.07
CA LEU A 389 -0.10 -22.93 6.48
C LEU A 389 0.90 -23.79 7.26
N ILE A 390 2.11 -23.94 6.74
CA ILE A 390 3.16 -24.78 7.36
C ILE A 390 3.49 -24.28 8.77
N VAL A 391 3.71 -22.98 8.92
CA VAL A 391 4.08 -22.39 10.21
C VAL A 391 2.90 -22.37 11.17
N GLY A 392 1.71 -21.96 10.70
CA GLY A 392 0.50 -21.92 11.52
C GLY A 392 0.13 -23.30 12.06
N TYR A 393 -0.04 -24.30 11.18
CA TYR A 393 -0.36 -25.66 11.61
C TYR A 393 0.80 -26.34 12.35
N GLY A 394 2.05 -26.06 11.95
CA GLY A 394 3.22 -26.55 12.66
C GLY A 394 3.24 -26.08 14.11
N PHE A 395 2.93 -24.81 14.37
CA PHE A 395 2.82 -24.27 15.71
C PHE A 395 1.63 -24.87 16.47
N TYR A 396 0.46 -24.96 15.82
CA TYR A 396 -0.74 -25.54 16.41
C TYR A 396 -0.48 -26.96 16.94
N PHE A 397 0.07 -27.84 16.11
CA PHE A 397 0.31 -29.24 16.49
C PHE A 397 1.43 -29.44 17.52
N LEU A 398 2.40 -28.53 17.59
CA LEU A 398 3.53 -28.66 18.52
C LEU A 398 3.25 -28.05 19.90
N PHE A 399 2.41 -27.01 19.98
CA PHE A 399 2.27 -26.19 21.19
C PHE A 399 0.83 -25.96 21.68
N GLU A 400 -0.19 -26.16 20.83
CA GLU A 400 -1.58 -25.78 21.13
C GLU A 400 -2.59 -26.94 21.03
N MET A 401 -2.13 -28.15 20.71
CA MET A 401 -2.93 -29.38 20.76
C MET A 401 -2.98 -30.02 22.14
#